data_AF-A0A7K4KLU2-F1
#
_entry.id   AF-A0A7K4KLU2-F1
#
_cell.length_a   1.000
_cell.length_b   1.000
_cell.length_c   1.000
_cell.angle_alpha   90.00
_cell.angle_beta   90.00
_cell.angle_gamma   90.00
#
_symmetry.space_group_name_H-M   'P 1'
#
loop_
_entity.id
_entity.type
_entity.pdbx_description
1 polymer ?
#
loop_
_entity_poly.entity_id
_entity_poly.type
_entity_poly.pdbx_seq_one_letter_code
_entity_poly.pdbx_strand_id
1 'polypeptide(L)'
;PAGESELLALSAKGRLVSCDLCSPEEAPAAQLTPAEAGRRIKELLSGIGNTSERVSFLKKAVDQKNRALASLNHVMNVSAALLSSQDGPKPIACTVTANWSCLLLQDTATISCVLENCSEYSLEQGWTLCVQLLASPCALEEDSVDSGTTFTFPIDQLLPGNKRELTLPLGSAADAKLELPLTISCALYYSLRDILGSGSDSCEALDDFLPDDSPILSPDREGICLP
;
A
#
# COMPACT_ATOMS: atom_id res chain seq x y z
N PRO A 1 -52.65 -35.86 53.76
CA PRO A 1 -51.58 -36.76 54.27
C PRO A 1 -50.43 -36.83 53.27
N ALA A 2 -49.32 -36.16 53.57
CA ALA A 2 -48.09 -36.25 52.78
C ALA A 2 -47.42 -37.61 53.07
N GLY A 3 -47.16 -38.40 52.03
CA GLY A 3 -46.50 -39.70 52.17
C GLY A 3 -44.99 -39.51 52.21
N GLU A 4 -44.36 -39.92 53.32
CA GLU A 4 -42.91 -39.96 53.44
C GLU A 4 -42.36 -41.03 52.47
N SER A 5 -41.49 -40.63 51.55
CA SER A 5 -40.83 -41.52 50.59
C SER A 5 -39.37 -41.68 50.98
N GLU A 6 -38.95 -42.89 51.36
CA GLU A 6 -37.58 -43.21 51.76
C GLU A 6 -36.80 -43.83 50.59
N LEU A 7 -35.55 -43.42 50.40
CA LEU A 7 -34.67 -43.95 49.35
C LEU A 7 -33.74 -45.00 49.91
N LEU A 8 -33.72 -46.16 49.25
CA LEU A 8 -32.89 -47.31 49.64
C LEU A 8 -31.97 -47.68 48.47
N ALA A 9 -30.68 -47.85 48.75
CA ALA A 9 -29.68 -48.30 47.78
C ALA A 9 -29.16 -49.70 48.13
N LEU A 10 -28.86 -50.51 47.11
CA LEU A 10 -28.31 -51.85 47.27
C LEU A 10 -26.81 -51.83 47.01
N SER A 11 -26.02 -52.21 48.02
CA SER A 11 -24.56 -52.34 47.87
C SER A 11 -24.18 -53.51 46.97
N ALA A 12 -22.98 -53.46 46.38
CA ALA A 12 -22.43 -54.54 45.55
C ALA A 12 -22.30 -55.90 46.28
N LYS A 13 -22.41 -55.91 47.62
CA LYS A 13 -22.44 -57.12 48.46
C LYS A 13 -23.87 -57.54 48.86
N GLY A 14 -24.90 -56.97 48.24
CA GLY A 14 -26.31 -57.33 48.44
C GLY A 14 -26.94 -56.80 49.73
N ARG A 15 -26.31 -55.85 50.44
CA ARG A 15 -26.94 -55.18 51.59
C ARG A 15 -27.70 -53.95 51.14
N LEU A 16 -28.96 -53.85 51.57
CA LEU A 16 -29.77 -52.64 51.47
C LEU A 16 -29.26 -51.60 52.49
N VAL A 17 -29.12 -50.36 52.06
CA VAL A 17 -28.67 -49.21 52.86
C VAL A 17 -29.67 -48.09 52.65
N SER A 18 -30.16 -47.49 53.72
CA SER A 18 -31.00 -46.29 53.61
C SER A 18 -30.13 -45.09 53.26
N CYS A 19 -30.56 -44.35 52.25
CA CYS A 19 -29.90 -43.15 51.77
C CYS A 19 -30.73 -41.96 52.20
N ASP A 20 -30.27 -41.26 53.22
CA ASP A 20 -30.75 -39.92 53.49
C ASP A 20 -30.34 -39.04 52.31
N LEU A 21 -31.34 -38.61 51.52
CA LEU A 21 -31.15 -37.44 50.68
C LEU A 21 -30.96 -36.29 51.66
N CYS A 22 -29.71 -35.91 51.93
CA CYS A 22 -29.45 -34.55 52.34
C CYS A 22 -30.10 -33.68 51.26
N SER A 23 -31.25 -33.08 51.58
CA SER A 23 -31.69 -31.88 50.88
C SER A 23 -30.44 -31.01 50.73
N PRO A 24 -30.19 -30.37 49.59
CA PRO A 24 -29.27 -29.26 49.59
C PRO A 24 -29.91 -28.24 50.53
N GLU A 25 -29.63 -28.34 51.83
CA GLU A 25 -29.52 -27.17 52.67
C GLU A 25 -28.65 -26.25 51.83
N GLU A 26 -29.26 -25.18 51.30
CA GLU A 26 -28.60 -24.21 50.44
C GLU A 26 -27.19 -24.05 50.95
N ALA A 27 -26.22 -24.67 50.28
CA ALA A 27 -24.82 -24.56 50.68
C ALA A 27 -24.61 -23.05 50.73
N PRO A 28 -24.33 -22.46 51.91
CA PRO A 28 -24.53 -21.03 52.13
C PRO A 28 -23.77 -20.35 51.02
N ALA A 29 -24.50 -19.72 50.08
CA ALA A 29 -24.02 -19.35 48.75
C ALA A 29 -22.58 -18.86 48.89
N ALA A 30 -21.59 -19.69 48.50
CA ALA A 30 -20.23 -19.66 49.02
C ALA A 30 -19.81 -18.22 49.27
N GLN A 31 -19.92 -17.76 50.51
CA GLN A 31 -19.87 -16.33 50.81
C GLN A 31 -18.44 -15.90 50.56
N LEU A 32 -18.21 -15.37 49.35
CA LEU A 32 -16.94 -14.85 48.93
C LEU A 32 -16.57 -13.78 49.93
N THR A 33 -15.45 -13.98 50.63
CA THR A 33 -14.95 -12.94 51.52
C THR A 33 -14.74 -11.68 50.68
N PRO A 34 -14.94 -10.48 51.25
CA PRO A 34 -14.74 -9.23 50.51
C PRO A 34 -13.36 -9.14 49.82
N ALA A 35 -12.34 -9.79 50.41
CA ALA A 35 -11.00 -9.89 49.83
C ALA A 35 -10.95 -10.83 48.60
N GLU A 36 -11.61 -11.99 48.65
CA GLU A 36 -11.73 -12.91 47.51
C GLU A 36 -12.51 -12.27 46.35
N ALA A 37 -13.62 -11.59 46.67
CA ALA A 37 -14.43 -10.85 45.71
C ALA A 37 -13.62 -9.73 45.06
N GLY A 38 -12.89 -8.94 45.85
CA GLY A 38 -12.01 -7.88 45.36
C GLY A 38 -10.89 -8.41 44.46
N ARG A 39 -10.28 -9.55 44.81
CA ARG A 39 -9.25 -10.21 43.98
C ARG A 39 -9.83 -10.65 42.62
N ARG A 40 -10.97 -11.34 42.61
CA ARG A 40 -11.64 -11.77 41.36
C ARG A 40 -12.04 -10.60 40.49
N ILE A 41 -12.57 -9.53 41.08
CA ILE A 41 -12.92 -8.30 40.34
C ILE A 41 -11.66 -7.70 39.69
N LYS A 42 -10.55 -7.59 40.44
CA LYS A 42 -9.28 -7.09 39.90
C LYS A 42 -8.78 -7.95 38.74
N GLU A 43 -8.80 -9.28 38.88
CA GLU A 43 -8.39 -10.21 37.84
C GLU A 43 -9.25 -10.06 36.58
N LEU A 44 -10.57 -10.00 36.72
CA LEU A 44 -11.49 -9.82 35.59
C LEU A 44 -11.27 -8.48 34.89
N LEU A 45 -11.17 -7.37 35.64
CA LEU A 45 -10.91 -6.05 35.05
C LEU A 45 -9.54 -6.01 34.35
N SER A 46 -8.52 -6.66 34.91
CA SER A 46 -7.21 -6.77 34.25
C SER A 46 -7.26 -7.61 32.97
N GLY A 47 -8.03 -8.71 32.97
CA GLY A 47 -8.27 -9.53 31.79
C GLY A 47 -9.03 -8.78 30.70
N ILE A 48 -10.06 -8.01 31.07
CA ILE A 48 -10.82 -7.14 30.16
C ILE A 48 -9.90 -6.05 29.60
N GLY A 49 -9.07 -5.41 30.43
CA GLY A 49 -8.11 -4.40 29.98
C GLY A 49 -7.13 -4.93 28.93
N ASN A 50 -6.49 -6.07 29.19
CA ASN A 50 -5.55 -6.70 28.26
C ASN A 50 -6.24 -7.13 26.96
N THR A 51 -7.41 -7.77 27.04
CA THR A 51 -8.16 -8.17 25.84
C THR A 51 -8.59 -6.96 25.02
N SER A 52 -9.04 -5.86 25.65
CA SER A 52 -9.39 -4.61 24.99
C SER A 52 -8.20 -3.96 24.27
N GLU A 53 -7.01 -3.97 24.88
CA GLU A 53 -5.79 -3.45 24.26
C GLU A 53 -5.40 -4.26 23.01
N ARG A 54 -5.43 -5.60 23.12
CA ARG A 54 -5.14 -6.50 22.01
C ARG A 54 -6.14 -6.32 20.85
N VAL A 55 -7.43 -6.18 21.15
CA VAL A 55 -8.46 -5.91 20.14
C VAL A 55 -8.22 -4.55 19.48
N SER A 56 -7.80 -3.54 20.24
CA SER A 56 -7.48 -2.21 19.70
C SER A 56 -6.27 -2.26 18.75
N PHE A 57 -5.22 -3.01 19.11
CA PHE A 57 -4.07 -3.25 18.23
C PHE A 57 -4.48 -3.99 16.96
N LEU A 58 -5.27 -5.06 17.08
CA LEU A 58 -5.74 -5.84 15.95
C LEU A 58 -6.62 -4.99 15.01
N LYS A 59 -7.51 -4.16 15.57
CA LYS A 59 -8.32 -3.21 14.80
C LYS A 59 -7.44 -2.27 13.97
N LYS A 60 -6.40 -1.68 14.57
CA LYS A 60 -5.46 -0.82 13.84
C LYS A 60 -4.76 -1.56 12.70
N ALA A 61 -4.34 -2.80 12.94
CA ALA A 61 -3.69 -3.63 11.91
C ALA A 61 -4.65 -4.00 10.76
N VAL A 62 -5.90 -4.31 11.08
CA VAL A 62 -6.96 -4.55 10.07
C VAL A 62 -7.25 -3.28 9.29
N ASP A 63 -7.41 -2.14 9.96
CA ASP A 63 -7.66 -0.85 9.32
C ASP A 63 -6.51 -0.46 8.39
N GLN A 64 -5.25 -0.73 8.78
CA GLN A 64 -4.08 -0.53 7.92
C GLN A 64 -4.14 -1.41 6.66
N LYS A 65 -4.42 -2.71 6.81
CA LYS A 65 -4.54 -3.63 5.67
C LYS A 65 -5.69 -3.26 4.74
N ASN A 66 -6.82 -2.81 5.28
CA ASN A 66 -7.96 -2.35 4.49
C ASN A 66 -7.60 -1.10 3.67
N ARG A 67 -6.85 -0.15 4.25
CA ARG A 67 -6.35 1.01 3.49
C ARG A 67 -5.37 0.61 2.39
N ALA A 68 -4.44 -0.29 2.68
CA ALA A 68 -3.51 -0.82 1.69
C ALA A 68 -4.24 -1.52 0.53
N LEU A 69 -5.24 -2.36 0.84
CA LEU A 69 -6.06 -3.04 -0.17
C LEU A 69 -6.87 -2.05 -1.02
N ALA A 70 -7.45 -1.02 -0.40
CA ALA A 70 -8.19 0.03 -1.13
C ALA A 70 -7.28 0.79 -2.10
N SER A 71 -6.07 1.14 -1.66
CA SER A 71 -5.05 1.79 -2.49
C SER A 71 -4.59 0.90 -3.64
N LEU A 72 -4.29 -0.38 -3.39
CA LEU A 72 -3.91 -1.33 -4.42
C LEU A 72 -5.03 -1.54 -5.46
N ASN A 73 -6.27 -1.69 -5.01
CA ASN A 73 -7.43 -1.81 -5.90
C ASN A 73 -7.58 -0.58 -6.79
N HIS A 74 -7.36 0.61 -6.22
CA HIS A 74 -7.38 1.86 -6.97
C HIS A 74 -6.30 1.90 -8.06
N VAL A 75 -5.06 1.54 -7.71
CA VAL A 75 -3.95 1.48 -8.66
C VAL A 75 -4.23 0.48 -9.78
N MET A 76 -4.73 -0.71 -9.44
CA MET A 76 -5.11 -1.73 -10.42
C MET A 76 -6.16 -1.24 -11.41
N ASN A 77 -7.16 -0.47 -10.94
CA ASN A 77 -8.19 0.10 -11.81
C ASN A 77 -7.61 1.15 -12.78
N VAL A 78 -6.72 2.02 -12.29
CA VAL A 78 -5.99 2.99 -13.13
C VAL A 78 -5.11 2.26 -14.16
N SER A 79 -4.36 1.23 -13.73
CA SER A 79 -3.54 0.41 -14.63
C SER A 79 -4.37 -0.29 -15.70
N ALA A 80 -5.51 -0.87 -15.33
CA ALA A 80 -6.41 -1.50 -16.27
C ALA A 80 -6.97 -0.49 -17.29
N ALA A 81 -7.32 0.72 -16.85
CA ALA A 81 -7.77 1.79 -17.75
C ALA A 81 -6.68 2.18 -18.76
N LEU A 82 -5.45 2.39 -18.29
CA LEU A 82 -4.30 2.74 -19.12
C LEU A 82 -3.96 1.66 -20.16
N LEU A 83 -3.96 0.39 -19.76
CA LEU A 83 -3.56 -0.74 -20.61
C LEU A 83 -4.64 -1.22 -21.57
N SER A 84 -5.92 -0.99 -21.27
CA SER A 84 -7.05 -1.43 -22.11
C SER A 84 -7.27 -0.55 -23.35
N SER A 85 -6.71 0.66 -23.36
CA SER A 85 -6.93 1.65 -24.41
C SER A 85 -5.96 1.46 -25.58
N GLN A 86 -6.23 0.44 -26.41
CA GLN A 86 -5.40 0.14 -27.60
C GLN A 86 -5.78 0.96 -28.84
N ASP A 87 -7.06 1.30 -29.03
CA ASP A 87 -7.57 1.95 -30.24
C ASP A 87 -8.50 3.17 -29.99
N GLY A 88 -8.48 3.73 -28.77
CA GLY A 88 -9.34 4.85 -28.34
C GLY A 88 -8.59 6.02 -27.71
N PRO A 89 -9.27 7.11 -27.34
CA PRO A 89 -8.65 8.20 -26.58
C PRO A 89 -8.10 7.65 -25.27
N LYS A 90 -6.81 7.85 -25.03
CA LYS A 90 -6.15 7.39 -23.80
C LYS A 90 -6.80 8.07 -22.59
N PRO A 91 -7.18 7.31 -21.55
CA PRO A 91 -7.87 7.86 -20.38
C PRO A 91 -6.95 8.76 -19.56
N ILE A 92 -5.64 8.55 -19.62
CA ILE A 92 -4.64 9.47 -19.10
C ILE A 92 -3.61 9.66 -20.21
N ALA A 93 -3.33 10.89 -20.58
CA ALA A 93 -2.47 11.22 -21.69
C ALA A 93 -1.46 12.30 -21.29
N CYS A 94 -0.20 12.11 -21.64
CA CYS A 94 0.82 13.14 -21.55
C CYS A 94 1.07 13.72 -22.95
N THR A 95 0.76 14.99 -23.14
CA THR A 95 1.07 15.71 -24.38
C THR A 95 2.36 16.48 -24.19
N VAL A 96 3.35 16.17 -25.00
CA VAL A 96 4.66 16.81 -24.95
C VAL A 96 4.79 17.81 -26.09
N THR A 97 5.19 19.03 -25.76
CA THR A 97 5.46 20.10 -26.73
C THR A 97 6.86 20.64 -26.48
N ALA A 98 7.65 20.76 -27.55
CA ALA A 98 8.96 21.39 -27.50
C ALA A 98 8.85 22.82 -28.02
N ASN A 99 9.47 23.76 -27.32
CA ASN A 99 9.55 25.15 -27.71
C ASN A 99 11.01 25.60 -27.76
N TRP A 100 11.35 26.36 -28.80
CA TRP A 100 12.66 26.95 -29.00
C TRP A 100 12.51 28.45 -29.15
N SER A 101 13.24 29.21 -28.34
CA SER A 101 13.29 30.67 -28.43
C SER A 101 14.72 31.18 -28.42
N CYS A 102 15.02 32.10 -29.34
CA CYS A 102 16.26 32.85 -29.37
C CYS A 102 15.97 34.29 -28.95
N LEU A 103 16.43 34.69 -27.76
CA LEU A 103 16.30 36.05 -27.25
C LEU A 103 17.69 36.59 -26.96
N LEU A 104 18.04 37.76 -27.50
CA LEU A 104 19.32 38.44 -27.25
C LEU A 104 20.56 37.55 -27.55
N LEU A 105 20.51 36.72 -28.61
CA LEU A 105 21.54 35.74 -28.99
C LEU A 105 21.72 34.57 -27.99
N GLN A 106 20.81 34.44 -27.02
CA GLN A 106 20.75 33.28 -26.15
C GLN A 106 19.65 32.34 -26.63
N ASP A 107 20.08 31.14 -27.01
CA ASP A 107 19.18 30.06 -27.37
C ASP A 107 18.67 29.38 -26.10
N THR A 108 17.34 29.25 -26.03
CA THR A 108 16.64 28.60 -24.93
C THR A 108 15.65 27.59 -25.50
N ALA A 109 15.81 26.35 -25.08
CA ALA A 109 14.91 25.27 -25.42
C ALA A 109 14.14 24.86 -24.16
N THR A 110 12.84 24.63 -24.31
CA THR A 110 12.01 24.11 -23.23
C THR A 110 11.10 23.01 -23.74
N ILE A 111 10.75 22.09 -22.86
CA ILE A 111 9.70 21.10 -23.11
C ILE A 111 8.57 21.39 -22.14
N SER A 112 7.34 21.49 -22.64
CA SER A 112 6.13 21.45 -21.81
C SER A 112 5.51 20.06 -21.91
N CYS A 113 5.29 19.43 -20.76
CA CYS A 113 4.56 18.18 -20.60
C CYS A 113 3.22 18.48 -19.94
N VAL A 114 2.12 18.21 -20.64
CA VAL A 114 0.76 18.38 -20.13
C VAL A 114 0.15 17.00 -19.88
N LEU A 115 0.04 16.63 -18.61
CA LEU A 115 -0.63 15.41 -18.17
C LEU A 115 -2.12 15.69 -17.97
N GLU A 116 -2.97 15.06 -18.78
CA GLU A 116 -4.42 15.17 -18.71
C GLU A 116 -5.03 13.86 -18.20
N ASN A 117 -5.94 13.96 -17.24
CA ASN A 117 -6.69 12.82 -16.71
C ASN A 117 -8.13 12.88 -17.23
N CYS A 118 -8.40 12.16 -18.30
CA CYS A 118 -9.74 11.97 -18.87
C CYS A 118 -10.45 10.72 -18.31
N SER A 119 -9.87 10.05 -17.31
CA SER A 119 -10.43 8.85 -16.69
C SER A 119 -11.43 9.19 -15.59
N GLU A 120 -12.18 8.19 -15.12
CA GLU A 120 -13.07 8.33 -13.97
C GLU A 120 -12.33 8.23 -12.62
N TYR A 121 -11.02 7.92 -12.64
CA TYR A 121 -10.21 7.70 -11.44
C TYR A 121 -9.33 8.93 -11.14
N SER A 122 -9.14 9.23 -9.86
CA SER A 122 -8.14 10.22 -9.40
C SER A 122 -6.73 9.63 -9.43
N LEU A 123 -5.72 10.38 -9.88
CA LEU A 123 -4.33 10.05 -9.51
C LEU A 123 -4.04 10.70 -8.16
N GLU A 124 -3.82 9.89 -7.14
CA GLU A 124 -3.59 10.35 -5.76
C GLU A 124 -2.11 10.22 -5.37
N GLN A 125 -1.82 10.46 -4.08
CA GLN A 125 -0.48 10.31 -3.53
C GLN A 125 0.08 8.90 -3.80
N GLY A 126 1.35 8.86 -4.20
CA GLY A 126 2.07 7.65 -4.60
C GLY A 126 2.33 7.57 -6.11
N TRP A 127 1.58 8.31 -6.93
CA TRP A 127 1.86 8.47 -8.36
C TRP A 127 2.95 9.53 -8.62
N THR A 128 3.80 9.25 -9.59
CA THR A 128 4.88 10.13 -10.06
C THR A 128 4.89 10.11 -11.59
N LEU A 129 4.91 11.27 -12.22
CA LEU A 129 5.18 11.38 -13.65
C LEU A 129 6.70 11.40 -13.87
N CYS A 130 7.18 10.44 -14.65
CA CYS A 130 8.56 10.33 -15.08
C CYS A 130 8.66 10.80 -16.54
N VAL A 131 9.52 11.79 -16.79
CA VAL A 131 9.85 12.26 -18.14
C VAL A 131 11.31 11.96 -18.41
N GLN A 132 11.58 11.11 -19.39
CA GLN A 132 12.92 10.73 -19.80
C GLN A 132 13.28 11.42 -21.11
N LEU A 133 14.45 12.06 -21.12
CA LEU A 133 15.05 12.67 -22.29
C LEU A 133 16.27 11.85 -22.69
N LEU A 134 16.21 11.20 -23.84
CA LEU A 134 17.34 10.46 -24.39
C LEU A 134 17.84 11.17 -25.65
N ALA A 135 19.11 11.53 -25.65
CA ALA A 135 19.80 11.92 -26.87
C ALA A 135 20.03 10.67 -27.72
N SER A 136 19.67 10.71 -29.00
CA SER A 136 19.95 9.59 -29.89
C SER A 136 21.46 9.49 -30.12
N PRO A 137 22.09 8.33 -29.86
CA PRO A 137 23.49 8.13 -30.26
C PRO A 137 23.57 8.25 -31.79
N CYS A 138 24.45 9.11 -32.28
CA CYS A 138 24.78 9.13 -33.70
C CYS A 138 25.42 7.77 -34.06
N ALA A 139 25.07 7.21 -35.22
CA ALA A 139 25.51 5.90 -35.72
C ALA A 139 27.04 5.75 -35.96
N LEU A 140 27.86 6.65 -35.41
CA LEU A 140 29.31 6.69 -35.55
C LEU A 140 30.07 6.48 -34.23
N GLU A 141 29.38 6.37 -33.08
CA GLU A 141 30.02 6.11 -31.78
C GLU A 141 29.46 4.82 -31.16
N GLU A 142 30.28 3.77 -31.14
CA GLU A 142 29.93 2.42 -30.65
C GLU A 142 30.00 2.26 -29.11
N ASP A 143 30.45 3.30 -28.37
CA ASP A 143 30.79 3.21 -26.94
C ASP A 143 30.12 4.27 -26.04
N SER A 144 29.13 5.04 -26.53
CA SER A 144 28.46 6.04 -25.69
C SER A 144 27.37 5.40 -24.81
N VAL A 145 27.61 5.42 -23.50
CA VAL A 145 26.59 5.11 -22.48
C VAL A 145 25.41 6.05 -22.67
N ASP A 146 24.20 5.50 -22.81
CA ASP A 146 22.94 6.25 -22.96
C ASP A 146 22.88 7.40 -21.95
N SER A 147 23.19 8.62 -22.41
CA SER A 147 23.18 9.83 -21.59
C SER A 147 21.76 10.36 -21.48
N GLY A 148 20.89 9.57 -20.88
CA GLY A 148 19.50 9.89 -20.63
C GLY A 148 19.32 10.72 -19.35
N THR A 149 18.58 11.82 -19.43
CA THR A 149 18.17 12.59 -18.24
C THR A 149 16.73 12.24 -17.87
N THR A 150 16.49 11.81 -16.63
CA THR A 150 15.14 11.53 -16.13
C THR A 150 14.71 12.61 -15.14
N PHE A 151 13.55 13.22 -15.39
CA PHE A 151 12.87 14.12 -14.48
C PHE A 151 11.68 13.41 -13.83
N THR A 152 11.48 13.60 -12.53
CA THR A 152 10.40 12.97 -11.78
C THR A 152 9.54 14.03 -11.09
N PHE A 153 8.23 13.88 -11.20
CA PHE A 153 7.25 14.84 -10.68
C PHE A 153 6.20 14.11 -9.87
N PRO A 154 6.24 14.18 -8.53
CA PRO A 154 5.20 13.57 -7.71
C PRO A 154 3.86 14.24 -7.98
N ILE A 155 2.81 13.43 -8.02
CA ILE A 155 1.43 13.85 -8.23
C ILE A 155 0.73 13.80 -6.87
N ASP A 156 0.44 14.97 -6.31
CA ASP A 156 -0.30 15.06 -5.05
C ASP A 156 -1.77 14.64 -5.26
N GLN A 157 -2.40 15.25 -6.27
CA GLN A 157 -3.74 14.92 -6.71
C GLN A 157 -3.98 15.41 -8.15
N LEU A 158 -4.49 14.53 -9.01
CA LEU A 158 -5.02 14.87 -10.33
C LEU A 158 -6.41 14.24 -10.49
N LEU A 159 -7.44 15.05 -10.29
CA LEU A 159 -8.83 14.63 -10.38
C LEU A 159 -9.25 14.30 -11.82
N PRO A 160 -10.32 13.51 -12.00
CA PRO A 160 -11.00 13.35 -13.29
C PRO A 160 -11.30 14.69 -13.97
N GLY A 161 -10.96 14.80 -15.26
CA GLY A 161 -11.16 16.00 -16.08
C GLY A 161 -10.12 17.10 -15.90
N ASN A 162 -9.18 16.97 -14.95
CA ASN A 162 -8.15 17.97 -14.71
C ASN A 162 -6.87 17.68 -15.50
N LYS A 163 -6.03 18.71 -15.60
CA LYS A 163 -4.70 18.64 -16.23
C LYS A 163 -3.63 19.28 -15.35
N ARG A 164 -2.39 18.82 -15.53
CA ARG A 164 -1.19 19.36 -14.87
C ARG A 164 -0.12 19.61 -15.93
N GLU A 165 0.43 20.81 -15.95
CA GLU A 165 1.47 21.22 -16.89
C GLU A 165 2.81 21.38 -16.17
N LEU A 166 3.89 20.94 -16.82
CA LEU A 166 5.26 21.00 -16.32
C LEU A 166 6.18 21.47 -17.43
N THR A 167 7.04 22.45 -17.13
CA THR A 167 8.02 22.97 -18.08
C THR A 167 9.43 22.56 -17.66
N LEU A 168 10.12 21.87 -18.56
CA LEU A 168 11.48 21.38 -18.38
C LEU A 168 12.44 22.25 -19.20
N PRO A 169 13.50 22.81 -18.60
CA PRO A 169 14.54 23.48 -19.35
C PRO A 169 15.42 22.44 -20.05
N LEU A 170 15.50 22.54 -21.37
CA LEU A 170 16.52 21.86 -22.17
C LEU A 170 17.73 22.80 -22.20
N GLY A 171 18.64 22.69 -21.23
CA GLY A 171 19.98 23.33 -21.16
C GLY A 171 20.14 24.75 -21.73
N SER A 172 20.47 25.74 -20.89
CA SER A 172 20.84 27.09 -21.36
C SER A 172 22.21 27.09 -22.05
N ALA A 173 22.28 27.63 -23.27
CA ALA A 173 23.48 27.65 -24.12
C ALA A 173 24.70 28.37 -23.52
N ALA A 174 25.84 27.68 -23.55
CA ALA A 174 27.19 28.23 -23.77
C ALA A 174 28.17 27.11 -24.18
N ASP A 175 27.98 25.87 -23.70
CA ASP A 175 28.86 24.73 -24.03
C ASP A 175 28.15 23.35 -24.07
N ALA A 176 26.88 23.28 -23.64
CA ALA A 176 26.08 22.07 -23.75
C ALA A 176 25.46 22.02 -25.16
N LYS A 177 26.15 21.37 -26.10
CA LYS A 177 25.61 21.02 -27.40
C LYS A 177 24.42 20.07 -27.15
N LEU A 178 23.19 20.58 -27.27
CA LEU A 178 21.99 19.74 -27.27
C LEU A 178 22.12 18.74 -28.43
N GLU A 179 22.37 17.49 -28.10
CA GLU A 179 22.51 16.42 -29.08
C GLU A 179 21.11 16.04 -29.58
N LEU A 180 20.80 16.56 -30.77
CA LEU A 180 19.59 16.25 -31.50
C LEU A 180 19.88 15.13 -32.51
N PRO A 181 18.92 14.21 -32.78
CA PRO A 181 17.54 14.20 -32.29
C PRO A 181 17.39 13.69 -30.84
N LEU A 182 16.40 14.24 -30.13
CA LEU A 182 16.01 13.83 -28.78
C LEU A 182 14.76 12.96 -28.82
N THR A 183 14.77 11.86 -28.07
CA THR A 183 13.59 11.04 -27.79
C THR A 183 13.06 11.40 -26.41
N ILE A 184 11.76 11.67 -26.33
CA ILE A 184 11.08 11.99 -25.08
C ILE A 184 10.14 10.85 -24.74
N SER A 185 10.34 10.24 -23.58
CA SER A 185 9.51 9.19 -23.02
C SER A 185 8.77 9.75 -21.80
N CYS A 186 7.50 9.40 -21.65
CA CYS A 186 6.71 9.71 -20.47
C CYS A 186 6.16 8.41 -19.91
N ALA A 187 6.27 8.24 -18.60
CA ALA A 187 5.72 7.09 -17.89
C ALA A 187 5.15 7.53 -16.54
N LEU A 188 4.09 6.87 -16.10
CA LEU A 188 3.58 7.00 -14.74
C LEU A 188 4.18 5.90 -13.87
N TYR A 189 4.72 6.30 -12.74
CA TYR A 189 5.25 5.39 -11.72
C TYR A 189 4.37 5.44 -10.48
N TYR A 190 4.02 4.28 -9.92
CA TYR A 190 3.37 4.20 -8.62
C TYR A 190 4.27 3.49 -7.59
N SER A 191 4.52 4.14 -6.46
CA SER A 191 5.29 3.57 -5.34
C SER A 191 4.43 2.65 -4.49
N LEU A 192 4.83 1.38 -4.32
CA LEU A 192 4.10 0.42 -3.47
C LEU A 192 4.54 0.47 -2.00
N ARG A 193 5.53 1.29 -1.65
CA ARG A 193 6.10 1.38 -0.30
C ARG A 193 5.08 1.70 0.78
N ASP A 194 4.19 2.64 0.48
CA ASP A 194 3.14 3.06 1.40
C ASP A 194 2.08 1.97 1.61
N ILE A 195 1.93 1.04 0.64
CA ILE A 195 1.01 -0.09 0.69
C ILE A 195 1.60 -1.26 1.46
N LEU A 196 2.87 -1.59 1.20
CA LEU A 196 3.57 -2.72 1.82
C LEU A 196 3.84 -2.47 3.31
N GLY A 197 3.86 -1.20 3.72
CA GLY A 197 4.17 -0.79 5.08
C GLY A 197 5.64 -1.06 5.40
N SER A 198 6.23 -0.24 6.25
CA SER A 198 7.59 -0.43 6.79
C SER A 198 7.67 -1.61 7.77
N GLY A 199 7.15 -2.78 7.37
CA GLY A 199 7.29 -4.06 8.06
C GLY A 199 8.23 -5.03 7.32
N SER A 200 8.91 -4.55 6.27
CA SER A 200 9.84 -5.31 5.44
C SER A 200 11.31 -5.07 5.81
N ASP A 201 11.63 -4.97 7.10
CA ASP A 201 13.02 -5.11 7.58
C ASP A 201 13.44 -6.60 7.59
N SER A 202 13.16 -7.31 6.51
CA SER A 202 13.62 -8.69 6.27
C SER A 202 14.04 -8.89 4.81
N CYS A 203 14.62 -7.87 4.19
CA CYS A 203 15.23 -7.92 2.85
C CYS A 203 16.62 -8.57 2.84
N GLU A 204 16.80 -9.69 3.52
CA GLU A 204 18.03 -10.51 3.45
C GLU A 204 17.64 -11.96 3.15
N ALA A 205 17.11 -12.25 1.95
CA ALA A 205 16.94 -13.65 1.52
C ALA A 205 16.67 -13.94 0.03
N LEU A 206 16.41 -12.96 -0.87
CA LEU A 206 15.92 -13.30 -2.22
C LEU A 206 16.62 -12.55 -3.37
N ASP A 207 17.92 -12.28 -3.25
CA ASP A 207 18.69 -11.62 -4.32
C ASP A 207 19.41 -12.59 -5.28
N ASP A 208 19.07 -13.88 -5.28
CA ASP A 208 19.93 -14.89 -5.93
C ASP A 208 19.36 -15.56 -7.20
N PHE A 209 18.33 -15.01 -7.85
CA PHE A 209 17.67 -15.73 -8.96
C PHE A 209 17.24 -14.95 -10.21
N LEU A 210 17.83 -13.80 -10.56
CA LEU A 210 17.58 -13.23 -11.90
C LEU A 210 18.85 -12.60 -12.51
N PRO A 211 19.24 -12.96 -13.74
CA PRO A 211 20.31 -12.28 -14.46
C PRO A 211 19.84 -10.89 -14.88
N ASP A 212 20.59 -9.88 -14.45
CA ASP A 212 20.37 -8.47 -14.66
C ASP A 212 20.93 -8.05 -16.02
N ASP A 213 20.07 -7.93 -17.03
CA ASP A 213 20.39 -7.33 -18.33
C ASP A 213 19.21 -6.47 -18.80
N SER A 214 19.09 -5.27 -18.24
CA SER A 214 18.30 -4.16 -18.81
C SER A 214 18.79 -2.83 -18.24
N PRO A 215 19.30 -1.89 -19.05
CA PRO A 215 19.78 -0.61 -18.53
C PRO A 215 18.60 0.36 -18.30
N ILE A 216 18.64 1.04 -17.15
CA ILE A 216 17.99 2.33 -16.86
C ILE A 216 16.46 2.30 -16.68
N LEU A 217 16.03 1.70 -15.57
CA LEU A 217 14.97 2.23 -14.72
C LEU A 217 15.31 1.82 -13.29
N SER A 218 15.81 2.73 -12.46
CA SER A 218 15.77 2.48 -11.02
C SER A 218 15.00 3.59 -10.30
N PRO A 219 13.68 3.73 -10.51
CA PRO A 219 12.85 3.91 -9.34
C PRO A 219 13.00 2.62 -8.50
N ASP A 220 13.04 2.74 -7.18
CA ASP A 220 13.16 1.60 -6.28
C ASP A 220 12.39 0.36 -6.76
N ARG A 221 12.98 -0.83 -6.60
CA ARG A 221 12.46 -2.17 -7.02
C ARG A 221 11.01 -2.49 -6.60
N GLU A 222 10.32 -1.57 -5.93
CA GLU A 222 9.04 -1.71 -5.24
C GLU A 222 7.98 -0.77 -5.84
N GLY A 223 7.81 -0.76 -7.17
CA GLY A 223 6.79 0.06 -7.82
C GLY A 223 6.37 -0.41 -9.20
N ILE A 224 5.33 0.24 -9.74
CA ILE A 224 4.71 -0.10 -11.03
C ILE A 224 4.94 1.04 -12.01
N CYS A 225 5.55 0.75 -13.16
CA CYS A 225 5.70 1.69 -14.27
C CYS A 225 4.61 1.43 -15.33
N LEU A 226 3.92 2.47 -15.76
CA LEU A 226 2.88 2.45 -16.78
C LEU A 226 3.20 3.48 -17.89
N PRO A 227 2.93 3.16 -19.16
CA PRO A 227 3.16 4.05 -20.30
C PRO A 227 2.09 5.14 -20.43
#